data_AF-A0A958H8B7-F1
#
_entry.id   AF-A0A958H8B7-F1
#
_cell.length_a   1.000
_cell.length_b   1.000
_cell.length_c   1.000
_cell.angle_alpha   90.00
_cell.angle_beta   90.00
_cell.angle_gamma   90.00
#
_symmetry.space_group_name_H-M   'P 1'
#
loop_
_entity.id
_entity.type
_entity.pdbx_description
1 polymer ?
#
loop_
_entity_poly.entity_id
_entity_poly.type
_entity_poly.pdbx_seq_one_letter_code
_entity_poly.pdbx_strand_id
1 'polypeptide(L)'
;MSDQPGSSHDDVAERLRRLQQLGVKRGRAAIQPPQQPAAAAHAATGQSLLDLVGGRIVQTAFGPCHVVETRFPLDETRGGWTLGAALTFDGAAVAACSRNEELASFDFRRAAFIDTETSGLSGGAGTFAFMVGIGTFEEEQGNQGNEGTATEYVVRQVFMENPGQERALLSFVGGVLARCTGLV
;
A
#
# COMPACT_ATOMS: atom_id res chain seq x y z
N MET A 1 12.89 -11.43 -61.25
CA MET A 1 12.75 -12.78 -60.67
C MET A 1 12.06 -12.58 -59.35
N SER A 2 10.83 -13.07 -59.27
CA SER A 2 9.77 -12.58 -58.39
C SER A 2 9.90 -13.12 -56.96
N ASP A 3 9.80 -12.22 -55.98
CA ASP A 3 9.68 -12.54 -54.56
C ASP A 3 8.21 -12.84 -54.24
N GLN A 4 7.94 -13.97 -53.58
CA GLN A 4 6.58 -14.41 -53.25
C GLN A 4 6.07 -13.77 -51.96
N PRO A 5 4.82 -13.25 -51.90
CA PRO A 5 4.13 -12.99 -50.66
C PRO A 5 3.04 -14.04 -50.44
N GLY A 6 3.22 -14.95 -49.48
CA GLY A 6 2.16 -15.90 -49.14
C GLY A 6 2.42 -16.63 -47.83
N SER A 7 1.90 -16.11 -46.71
CA SER A 7 1.60 -16.89 -45.47
C SER A 7 1.05 -16.08 -44.28
N SER A 8 0.28 -14.99 -44.48
CA SER A 8 -0.23 -14.18 -43.34
C SER A 8 -1.73 -14.38 -43.05
N HIS A 9 -2.55 -14.62 -44.09
CA HIS A 9 -4.00 -14.63 -43.92
C HIS A 9 -4.58 -15.94 -43.38
N ASP A 10 -3.98 -17.10 -43.69
CA ASP A 10 -4.49 -18.41 -43.24
C ASP A 10 -4.26 -18.65 -41.74
N ASP A 11 -3.15 -18.15 -41.20
CA ASP A 11 -2.81 -18.33 -39.77
C ASP A 11 -3.77 -17.55 -38.85
N VAL A 12 -4.20 -16.36 -39.27
CA VAL A 12 -5.17 -15.55 -38.50
C VAL A 12 -6.55 -16.20 -38.53
N ALA A 13 -6.99 -16.72 -39.67
CA ALA A 13 -8.27 -17.39 -39.80
C ALA A 13 -8.33 -18.68 -38.96
N GLU A 14 -7.24 -19.45 -38.93
CA GLU A 14 -7.16 -20.68 -38.13
C GLU A 14 -7.10 -20.39 -36.62
N ARG A 15 -6.34 -19.37 -36.21
CA ARG A 15 -6.33 -18.88 -34.82
C ARG A 15 -7.72 -18.42 -34.37
N LEU A 16 -8.46 -17.71 -35.22
CA LEU A 16 -9.82 -17.27 -34.92
C LEU A 16 -10.80 -18.45 -34.78
N ARG A 17 -10.66 -19.50 -35.62
CA ARG A 17 -11.47 -20.72 -35.48
C ARG A 17 -11.16 -21.49 -34.20
N ARG A 18 -9.88 -21.60 -33.80
CA ARG A 18 -9.50 -22.20 -32.50
C ARG A 18 -10.09 -21.43 -31.33
N LEU A 19 -10.05 -20.10 -31.37
CA LEU A 19 -10.66 -19.27 -30.32
C LEU A 19 -12.18 -19.47 -30.23
N GLN A 20 -12.87 -19.61 -31.36
CA GLN A 20 -14.30 -19.88 -31.39
C GLN A 20 -14.66 -21.29 -30.86
N GLN A 21 -13.86 -22.31 -31.19
CA GLN A 21 -14.04 -23.67 -30.66
C GLN A 21 -13.80 -23.76 -29.15
N LEU A 22 -12.94 -22.88 -28.61
CA LEU A 22 -12.70 -22.73 -27.16
C LEU A 22 -13.76 -21.86 -26.46
N GLY A 23 -14.82 -21.45 -27.16
CA GLY A 23 -15.93 -20.69 -26.57
C GLY A 23 -15.64 -19.21 -26.31
N VAL A 24 -14.54 -18.67 -26.84
CA VAL A 24 -14.16 -17.27 -26.66
C VAL A 24 -15.06 -16.37 -27.50
N LYS A 25 -16.07 -15.74 -26.87
CA LYS A 25 -16.93 -14.75 -27.52
C LYS A 25 -16.25 -13.38 -27.55
N ARG A 26 -16.12 -12.77 -28.73
CA ARG A 26 -15.71 -11.36 -28.85
C ARG A 26 -16.88 -10.45 -28.47
N GLY A 27 -16.74 -9.73 -27.36
CA GLY A 27 -17.64 -8.65 -26.97
C GLY A 27 -17.95 -8.62 -25.48
N ARG A 28 -17.88 -7.43 -24.88
CA ARG A 28 -18.26 -7.14 -23.48
C ARG A 28 -19.77 -7.29 -23.22
N ALA A 29 -20.59 -7.49 -24.26
CA ALA A 29 -22.04 -7.55 -24.17
C ALA A 29 -22.59 -8.77 -23.41
N ALA A 30 -21.80 -9.83 -23.26
CA ALA A 30 -22.18 -11.04 -22.51
C ALA A 30 -21.58 -11.09 -21.10
N ILE A 31 -20.76 -10.11 -20.72
CA ILE A 31 -20.28 -9.97 -19.35
C ILE A 31 -21.39 -9.20 -18.62
N GLN A 32 -22.28 -9.93 -17.95
CA GLN A 32 -23.04 -9.30 -16.87
C GLN A 32 -22.02 -8.58 -15.99
N PRO A 33 -22.23 -7.30 -15.61
CA PRO A 33 -21.43 -6.71 -14.56
C PRO A 33 -21.41 -7.73 -13.42
N PRO A 34 -20.24 -8.06 -12.83
CA PRO A 34 -20.19 -9.04 -11.77
C PRO A 34 -21.32 -8.66 -10.82
N GLN A 35 -22.32 -9.54 -10.68
CA GLN A 35 -23.33 -9.34 -9.66
C GLN A 35 -22.50 -9.13 -8.41
N GLN A 36 -22.54 -7.92 -7.86
CA GLN A 36 -21.84 -7.58 -6.63
C GLN A 36 -22.07 -8.78 -5.73
N PRO A 37 -21.04 -9.59 -5.40
CA PRO A 37 -21.28 -10.86 -4.76
C PRO A 37 -22.20 -10.53 -3.61
N ALA A 38 -23.43 -11.08 -3.66
CA ALA A 38 -24.44 -10.83 -2.64
C ALA A 38 -23.70 -10.96 -1.32
N ALA A 39 -23.73 -9.95 -0.46
CA ALA A 39 -22.85 -9.79 0.70
C ALA A 39 -22.67 -11.07 1.53
N ALA A 40 -21.86 -12.01 1.04
CA ALA A 40 -21.77 -13.40 1.41
C ALA A 40 -20.43 -13.85 0.82
N ALA A 41 -19.38 -14.02 1.61
CA ALA A 41 -19.35 -15.01 2.68
C ALA A 41 -18.47 -14.61 3.89
N HIS A 42 -18.14 -13.34 4.08
CA HIS A 42 -17.40 -12.89 5.29
C HIS A 42 -18.30 -12.66 6.51
N ALA A 43 -19.62 -12.70 6.34
CA ALA A 43 -20.57 -12.65 7.45
C ALA A 43 -20.67 -13.96 8.25
N ALA A 44 -19.83 -14.97 7.98
CA ALA A 44 -19.93 -16.27 8.65
C ALA A 44 -19.53 -16.22 10.15
N THR A 45 -18.81 -15.19 10.60
CA THR A 45 -18.50 -14.96 12.03
C THR A 45 -19.15 -13.69 12.59
N GLY A 46 -19.71 -12.81 11.76
CA GLY A 46 -20.28 -11.52 12.17
C GLY A 46 -19.29 -10.51 12.76
N GLN A 47 -17.99 -10.84 12.80
CA GLN A 47 -16.95 -9.97 13.34
C GLN A 47 -16.49 -8.99 12.27
N SER A 48 -16.54 -7.70 12.60
CA SER A 48 -15.97 -6.64 11.77
C SER A 48 -14.44 -6.66 11.85
N LEU A 49 -13.76 -6.01 10.90
CA LEU A 49 -12.30 -5.83 10.97
C LEU A 49 -11.88 -5.17 12.30
N LEU A 50 -12.69 -4.20 12.77
CA LEU A 50 -12.50 -3.53 14.05
C LEU A 50 -12.54 -4.51 15.24
N ASP A 51 -13.39 -5.53 15.20
CA ASP A 51 -13.48 -6.54 16.25
C ASP A 51 -12.26 -7.46 16.27
N LEU A 52 -11.61 -7.67 15.12
CA LEU A 52 -10.49 -8.60 14.97
C LEU A 52 -9.13 -7.97 15.26
N VAL A 53 -8.89 -6.76 14.77
CA VAL A 53 -7.58 -6.07 14.89
C VAL A 53 -7.64 -4.78 15.72
N GLY A 54 -8.81 -4.38 16.21
CA GLY A 54 -8.99 -3.10 16.90
C GLY A 54 -8.84 -1.92 15.95
N GLY A 55 -8.56 -0.73 16.48
CA GLY A 55 -8.34 0.48 15.68
C GLY A 55 -9.53 1.42 15.62
N ARG A 56 -9.62 2.22 14.55
CA ARG A 56 -10.70 3.18 14.33
C ARG A 56 -10.99 3.38 12.86
N ILE A 57 -12.23 3.77 12.56
CA ILE A 57 -12.61 4.24 11.23
C ILE A 57 -12.26 5.73 11.11
N VAL A 58 -11.57 6.09 10.03
CA VAL A 58 -11.18 7.47 9.71
C VAL A 58 -11.92 7.92 8.46
N GLN A 59 -12.63 9.04 8.55
CA GLN A 59 -13.25 9.66 7.38
C GLN A 59 -12.21 10.44 6.59
N THR A 60 -12.12 10.16 5.29
CA THR A 60 -11.31 10.93 4.33
C THR A 60 -12.22 11.62 3.31
N ALA A 61 -11.64 12.47 2.47
CA ALA A 61 -12.36 13.09 1.36
C ALA A 61 -12.94 12.07 0.34
N PHE A 62 -12.49 10.81 0.38
CA PHE A 62 -12.90 9.75 -0.55
C PHE A 62 -13.67 8.62 0.13
N GLY A 63 -14.12 8.82 1.37
CA GLY A 63 -14.83 7.83 2.18
C GLY A 63 -14.02 7.32 3.38
N PRO A 64 -14.54 6.32 4.10
CA PRO A 64 -13.88 5.78 5.28
C PRO A 64 -12.70 4.85 4.92
N CYS A 65 -11.68 4.84 5.78
CA CYS A 65 -10.68 3.77 5.86
C CYS A 65 -10.52 3.29 7.30
N HIS A 66 -9.99 2.09 7.49
CA HIS A 66 -9.75 1.52 8.80
C HIS A 66 -8.27 1.70 9.18
N VAL A 67 -7.99 2.20 10.39
CA VAL A 67 -6.63 2.49 10.86
C VAL A 67 -6.41 1.88 12.23
N VAL A 68 -5.40 1.02 12.33
CA VAL A 68 -4.85 0.57 13.60
C VAL A 68 -3.59 1.37 13.88
N GLU A 69 -3.48 1.95 15.08
CA GLU A 69 -2.35 2.77 15.49
C GLU A 69 -1.74 2.21 16.77
N THR A 70 -0.44 2.00 16.76
CA THR A 70 0.33 1.51 17.91
C THR A 70 1.50 2.45 18.14
N ARG A 71 1.68 2.88 19.39
CA ARG A 71 2.79 3.74 19.81
C ARG A 71 3.80 2.94 20.59
N PHE A 72 5.08 3.19 20.35
CA PHE A 72 6.19 2.56 21.03
C PHE A 72 7.13 3.63 21.60
N PRO A 73 7.59 3.51 22.85
CA PRO A 73 8.59 4.42 23.39
C PRO A 73 9.95 4.18 22.69
N LEU A 74 10.79 5.20 22.61
CA LEU A 74 12.04 5.12 21.85
C LEU A 74 13.11 4.22 22.47
N ASP A 75 12.99 3.88 23.75
CA ASP A 75 13.87 2.93 24.43
C ASP A 75 13.45 1.46 24.20
N GLU A 76 12.31 1.22 23.56
CA GLU A 76 11.90 -0.14 23.20
C GLU A 76 12.88 -0.77 22.22
N THR A 77 13.30 -2.00 22.51
CA THR A 77 14.30 -2.72 21.74
C THR A 77 13.67 -3.65 20.71
N ARG A 78 14.10 -3.54 19.45
CA ARG A 78 13.73 -4.43 18.34
C ARG A 78 15.01 -4.86 17.61
N GLY A 79 15.21 -6.17 17.43
CA GLY A 79 16.38 -6.68 16.71
C GLY A 79 17.74 -6.28 17.30
N GLY A 80 17.81 -6.05 18.61
CA GLY A 80 19.04 -5.66 19.32
C GLY A 80 19.32 -4.15 19.37
N TRP A 81 18.46 -3.32 18.78
CA TRP A 81 18.57 -1.86 18.80
C TRP A 81 17.34 -1.22 19.43
N THR A 82 17.53 -0.11 20.14
CA THR A 82 16.38 0.71 20.55
C THR A 82 15.79 1.40 19.32
N LEU A 83 14.48 1.65 19.31
CA LEU A 83 13.84 2.38 18.20
C LEU A 83 14.46 3.78 18.02
N GLY A 84 14.81 4.44 19.12
CA GLY A 84 15.49 5.73 19.13
C GLY A 84 16.91 5.71 18.56
N ALA A 85 17.56 4.55 18.42
CA ALA A 85 18.90 4.46 17.83
C ALA A 85 18.92 5.01 16.40
N ALA A 86 17.83 4.86 15.65
CA ALA A 86 17.69 5.40 14.29
C ALA A 86 17.91 6.93 14.25
N LEU A 87 17.52 7.65 15.32
CA LEU A 87 17.62 9.10 15.40
C LEU A 87 19.05 9.62 15.65
N THR A 88 19.99 8.72 15.92
CA THR A 88 21.42 9.06 16.11
C THR A 88 22.21 9.07 14.81
N PHE A 89 21.66 8.52 13.73
CA PHE A 89 22.29 8.54 12.41
C PHE A 89 21.96 9.85 11.70
N ASP A 90 22.97 10.41 11.04
CA ASP A 90 22.79 11.56 10.16
C ASP A 90 22.61 11.13 8.70
N GLY A 91 22.18 12.09 7.86
CA GLY A 91 22.04 11.85 6.43
C GLY A 91 23.37 11.54 5.73
N ALA A 92 24.52 11.92 6.30
CA ALA A 92 25.83 11.60 5.72
C ALA A 92 26.09 10.08 5.72
N ALA A 93 25.73 9.39 6.80
CA ALA A 93 25.77 7.93 6.85
C ALA A 93 24.83 7.29 5.80
N VAL A 94 23.61 7.82 5.65
CA VAL A 94 22.64 7.35 4.65
C VAL A 94 23.21 7.51 3.24
N ALA A 95 23.71 8.70 2.91
CA ALA A 95 24.30 9.02 1.62
C ALA A 95 25.49 8.12 1.27
N ALA A 96 26.35 7.83 2.26
CA ALA A 96 27.49 6.93 2.09
C ALA A 96 27.03 5.48 1.80
N CYS A 97 26.06 4.98 2.56
CA CYS A 97 25.54 3.62 2.39
C CYS A 97 24.78 3.43 1.07
N SER A 98 23.99 4.43 0.66
CA SER A 98 23.21 4.39 -0.58
C SER A 98 24.00 4.78 -1.83
N ARG A 99 25.20 5.36 -1.66
CA ARG A 99 25.98 6.02 -2.73
C ARG A 99 25.15 7.11 -3.43
N ASN A 100 24.40 7.89 -2.64
CA ASN A 100 23.60 9.02 -3.13
C ASN A 100 23.80 10.25 -2.24
N GLU A 101 24.57 11.22 -2.71
CA GLU A 101 24.87 12.46 -1.99
C GLU A 101 23.63 13.33 -1.72
N GLU A 102 22.55 13.18 -2.51
CA GLU A 102 21.28 13.90 -2.28
C GLU A 102 20.64 13.52 -0.94
N LEU A 103 20.97 12.35 -0.40
CA LEU A 103 20.49 11.89 0.91
C LEU A 103 21.30 12.44 2.08
N ALA A 104 22.30 13.29 1.85
CA ALA A 104 23.09 13.90 2.94
C ALA A 104 22.23 14.74 3.90
N SER A 105 21.10 15.27 3.42
CA SER A 105 20.11 16.00 4.22
C SER A 105 18.96 15.11 4.74
N PHE A 106 19.05 13.79 4.59
CA PHE A 106 18.03 12.86 5.08
C PHE A 106 17.95 12.94 6.61
N ASP A 107 16.72 13.02 7.14
CA ASP A 107 16.45 13.11 8.57
C ASP A 107 15.44 12.05 8.98
N PHE A 108 15.89 11.07 9.76
CA PHE A 108 15.04 10.00 10.27
C PHE A 108 13.86 10.50 11.10
N ARG A 109 13.98 11.64 11.79
CA ARG A 109 12.88 12.26 12.56
C ARG A 109 11.72 12.69 11.68
N ARG A 110 11.99 12.91 10.39
CA ARG A 110 11.02 13.34 9.37
C ARG A 110 10.80 12.29 8.29
N ALA A 111 11.23 11.05 8.52
CA ALA A 111 11.06 9.95 7.59
C ALA A 111 9.78 9.15 7.87
N ALA A 112 9.16 8.65 6.81
CA ALA A 112 8.14 7.61 6.88
C ALA A 112 8.75 6.26 6.48
N PHE A 113 8.56 5.24 7.32
CA PHE A 113 8.93 3.85 7.03
C PHE A 113 7.72 3.15 6.47
N ILE A 114 7.77 2.65 5.23
CA ILE A 114 6.59 2.11 4.55
C ILE A 114 6.78 0.63 4.23
N ASP A 115 5.73 -0.13 4.51
CA ASP A 115 5.58 -1.51 4.04
C ASP A 115 4.16 -1.71 3.50
N THR A 116 4.01 -2.54 2.46
CA THR A 116 2.72 -2.73 1.79
C THR A 116 2.42 -4.20 1.56
N GLU A 117 1.20 -4.61 1.92
CA GLU A 117 0.69 -5.93 1.58
C GLU A 117 -0.25 -5.83 0.38
N THR A 118 -0.04 -6.69 -0.61
CA THR A 118 -0.75 -6.63 -1.89
C THR A 118 -1.50 -7.92 -2.20
N SER A 119 -2.57 -7.82 -2.99
CA SER A 119 -3.46 -8.95 -3.30
C SER A 119 -2.82 -10.07 -4.13
N GLY A 120 -1.58 -9.92 -4.62
CA GLY A 120 -0.82 -10.97 -5.29
C GLY A 120 -1.43 -11.52 -6.60
N LEU A 121 -2.44 -10.84 -7.16
CA LEU A 121 -3.18 -11.30 -8.35
C LEU A 121 -2.37 -11.07 -9.64
N SER A 122 -1.38 -11.92 -9.89
CA SER A 122 -0.69 -11.99 -11.19
C SER A 122 -1.66 -12.53 -12.26
N GLY A 123 -2.03 -11.72 -13.26
CA GLY A 123 -2.87 -12.19 -14.39
C GLY A 123 -3.82 -11.18 -15.05
N GLY A 124 -3.79 -9.90 -14.67
CA GLY A 124 -4.56 -8.83 -15.34
C GLY A 124 -5.79 -8.32 -14.58
N ALA A 125 -6.06 -8.83 -13.37
CA ALA A 125 -7.11 -8.33 -12.48
C ALA A 125 -6.70 -7.11 -11.64
N GLY A 126 -5.42 -6.71 -11.70
CA GLY A 126 -4.85 -5.60 -10.93
C GLY A 126 -4.29 -6.04 -9.56
N THR A 127 -3.10 -5.53 -9.23
CA THR A 127 -2.51 -5.65 -7.88
C THR A 127 -2.87 -4.39 -7.12
N PHE A 128 -3.53 -4.52 -5.97
CA PHE A 128 -3.82 -3.40 -5.07
C PHE A 128 -3.19 -3.65 -3.70
N ALA A 129 -2.75 -2.58 -3.04
CA ALA A 129 -2.30 -2.61 -1.65
C ALA A 129 -3.54 -2.64 -0.75
N PHE A 130 -3.83 -3.79 -0.14
CA PHE A 130 -4.99 -3.91 0.77
C PHE A 130 -4.67 -3.46 2.19
N MET A 131 -3.38 -3.41 2.53
CA MET A 131 -2.87 -2.82 3.76
C MET A 131 -1.59 -2.03 3.47
N VAL A 132 -1.47 -0.85 4.09
CA VAL A 132 -0.25 -0.05 4.10
C VAL A 132 0.16 0.20 5.54
N GLY A 133 1.35 -0.26 5.90
CA GLY A 133 2.03 0.07 7.15
C GLY A 133 2.85 1.35 7.00
N ILE A 134 2.73 2.26 7.96
CA ILE A 134 3.53 3.49 8.03
C ILE A 134 4.07 3.65 9.45
N GLY A 135 5.39 3.72 9.58
CA GLY A 135 6.08 4.11 10.80
C GLY A 135 6.57 5.55 10.74
N THR A 136 6.38 6.33 11.80
CA THR A 136 6.90 7.70 11.93
C THR A 136 7.40 7.95 13.35
N PHE A 137 8.43 8.79 13.48
CA PHE A 137 8.83 9.35 14.76
C PHE A 137 7.98 10.58 15.07
N GLU A 138 7.34 10.61 16.23
CA GLU A 138 6.40 11.68 16.63
C GLU A 138 6.68 12.17 18.05
N GLU A 139 6.25 13.39 18.33
CA GLU A 139 6.19 13.94 19.68
C GLU A 139 5.02 13.32 20.45
N GLU A 140 5.21 13.10 21.74
CA GLU A 140 4.18 12.62 22.66
C GLU A 140 3.05 13.65 22.74
N GLN A 141 1.81 13.16 22.65
CA GLN A 141 0.64 14.01 22.70
C GLN A 141 0.54 14.71 24.07
N GLY A 142 0.60 16.05 24.06
CA GLY A 142 0.48 16.88 25.27
C GLY A 142 1.80 17.50 25.75
N ASN A 143 2.94 17.12 25.19
CA ASN A 143 4.24 17.67 25.55
C ASN A 143 4.61 18.87 24.64
N GLN A 144 3.93 20.01 24.82
CA GLN A 144 4.17 21.24 24.04
C GLN A 144 5.47 21.98 24.44
N GLY A 145 6.26 21.43 25.36
CA GLY A 145 7.42 22.10 25.94
C GLY A 145 8.73 21.92 25.18
N ASN A 146 8.79 21.02 24.19
CA ASN A 146 10.02 20.69 23.50
C ASN A 146 9.78 20.42 22.00
N GLU A 147 9.36 21.47 21.27
CA GLU A 147 9.18 21.43 19.81
C GLU A 147 10.43 20.87 19.12
N GLY A 148 10.25 19.81 18.33
CA GLY A 148 11.28 19.22 17.48
C GLY A 148 11.96 17.96 18.04
N THR A 149 11.60 17.47 19.23
CA THR A 149 12.15 16.22 19.76
C THR A 149 11.12 15.10 19.73
N ALA A 150 11.27 14.15 18.81
CA ALA A 150 10.45 12.95 18.82
C ALA A 150 10.67 12.13 20.09
N THR A 151 9.59 11.61 20.66
CA THR A 151 9.59 10.82 21.90
C THR A 151 8.92 9.47 21.74
N GLU A 152 8.25 9.23 20.62
CA GLU A 152 7.57 7.97 20.32
C GLU A 152 7.81 7.56 18.86
N TYR A 153 7.77 6.26 18.60
CA TYR A 153 7.64 5.69 17.26
C TYR A 153 6.22 5.18 17.07
N VAL A 154 5.51 5.72 16.08
CA VAL A 154 4.10 5.45 15.83
C VAL A 154 3.96 4.62 14.57
N VAL A 155 3.38 3.44 14.70
CA VAL A 155 3.04 2.56 13.58
C VAL A 155 1.56 2.66 13.29
N ARG A 156 1.21 2.93 12.03
CA ARG A 156 -0.15 2.95 11.51
C ARG A 156 -0.30 1.87 10.47
N GLN A 157 -1.25 0.97 10.66
CA GLN A 157 -1.67 0.00 9.65
C GLN A 157 -3.02 0.45 9.11
N VAL A 158 -3.01 0.85 7.84
CA VAL A 158 -4.21 1.34 7.14
C VAL A 158 -4.74 0.21 6.28
N PHE A 159 -5.98 -0.18 6.52
CA PHE A 159 -6.62 -1.30 5.84
C PHE A 159 -7.75 -0.83 4.93
N MET A 160 -7.94 -1.61 3.88
CA MET A 160 -9.08 -1.55 2.99
C MET A 160 -9.95 -2.80 3.19
N GLU A 161 -11.23 -2.62 3.50
CA GLU A 161 -12.20 -3.73 3.61
C GLU A 161 -12.66 -4.23 2.23
N ASN A 162 -12.68 -3.35 1.24
CA ASN A 162 -13.03 -3.70 -0.13
C ASN A 162 -12.31 -2.78 -1.15
N PRO A 163 -12.02 -3.24 -2.38
CA PRO A 163 -11.26 -2.49 -3.38
C PRO A 163 -11.72 -1.06 -3.67
N GLY A 164 -12.99 -0.73 -3.43
CA GLY A 164 -13.52 0.62 -3.64
C GLY A 164 -12.97 1.68 -2.67
N GLN A 165 -12.36 1.27 -1.56
CA GLN A 165 -11.81 2.18 -0.55
C GLN A 165 -10.35 2.56 -0.80
N GLU A 166 -9.73 2.12 -1.90
CA GLU A 166 -8.32 2.40 -2.21
C GLU A 166 -8.02 3.91 -2.15
N ARG A 167 -8.90 4.75 -2.71
CA ARG A 167 -8.72 6.21 -2.67
C ARG A 167 -8.79 6.78 -1.25
N ALA A 168 -9.64 6.23 -0.39
CA ALA A 168 -9.72 6.65 1.00
C ALA A 168 -8.45 6.28 1.78
N LEU A 169 -7.97 5.05 1.59
CA LEU A 169 -6.70 4.58 2.13
C LEU A 169 -5.54 5.48 1.67
N LEU A 170 -5.38 5.68 0.36
CA LEU A 170 -4.28 6.49 -0.20
C LEU A 170 -4.37 7.95 0.22
N SER A 171 -5.57 8.50 0.40
CA SER A 171 -5.75 9.85 0.94
C SER A 171 -5.26 9.97 2.38
N PHE A 172 -5.51 8.96 3.22
CA PHE A 172 -4.98 8.95 4.59
C PHE A 172 -3.45 8.82 4.58
N VAL A 173 -2.92 7.85 3.82
CA VAL A 173 -1.46 7.64 3.65
C VAL A 173 -0.80 8.95 3.19
N GLY A 174 -1.33 9.59 2.15
CA GLY A 174 -0.81 10.86 1.63
C GLY A 174 -0.81 11.98 2.68
N GLY A 175 -1.81 12.04 3.55
CA GLY A 175 -1.85 13.00 4.67
C GLY A 175 -0.73 12.78 5.69
N VAL A 176 -0.38 11.52 5.98
CA VAL A 176 0.77 11.18 6.84
C VAL A 176 2.08 11.55 6.14
N LEU A 177 2.24 11.13 4.88
CA LEU A 177 3.47 11.37 4.11
C LEU A 177 3.72 12.85 3.84
N ALA A 178 2.69 13.68 3.72
CA ALA A 178 2.84 15.13 3.53
C ALA A 178 3.58 15.84 4.69
N ARG A 179 3.67 15.20 5.85
CA ARG A 179 4.42 15.71 7.02
C ARG A 179 5.89 15.26 7.02
N CYS A 180 6.23 14.32 6.15
CA CYS A 180 7.53 13.70 6.06
C CYS A 180 8.36 14.32 4.92
N THR A 181 9.68 14.28 5.06
CA THR A 181 10.64 14.73 4.04
C THR A 181 11.52 13.59 3.53
N GLY A 182 11.39 12.40 4.12
CA GLY A 182 12.09 11.19 3.70
C GLY A 182 11.17 9.98 3.69
N LEU A 183 11.54 8.97 2.91
CA LEU A 183 10.86 7.68 2.84
C LEU A 183 11.90 6.57 2.96
N VAL A 184 11.61 5.59 3.80
CA VAL A 184 12.39 4.36 4.02
C VAL A 184 11.55 3.18 3.56
#